data_AF-A0A0R0LFT3-F1
#
_entry.id   AF-A0A0R0LFT3-F1
#
_cell.length_a   1.000
_cell.length_b   1.000
_cell.length_c   1.000
_cell.angle_alpha   90.00
_cell.angle_beta   90.00
_cell.angle_gamma   90.00
#
_symmetry.space_group_name_H-M   'P 1'
#
loop_
_entity.id
_entity.type
_entity.pdbx_description
1 polymer ?
#
loop_
_entity_poly.entity_id
_entity_poly.type
_entity_poly.pdbx_seq_one_letter_code
_entity_poly.pdbx_strand_id
1 'polypeptide(L)'
;MFGNSLQKECKIPQMGVWDGDTWIWNLAWRHNWFLWDHDLVATFMELIDNKKSIINKKDNWVWMNNSEGTYCVKHMYKSLLSQEGETEQHIDSKVWSTLWNIKASSKALAFSWSLLLNKIQSKGIGKTKSNQIWKVVWVLWRHQNNIIFREGNPDF
;
A
#
# COMPACT_ATOMS: atom_id res chain seq x y z
N MET A 1 -13.90 0.89 22.31
CA MET A 1 -14.93 1.95 22.49
C MET A 1 -16.27 1.66 21.84
N PHE A 2 -16.34 1.51 20.50
CA PHE A 2 -17.62 1.41 19.79
C PHE A 2 -18.58 0.35 20.38
N GLY A 3 -18.07 -0.80 20.82
CA GLY A 3 -18.86 -1.86 21.47
C GLY A 3 -19.65 -1.42 22.71
N ASN A 4 -19.12 -0.48 23.50
CA ASN A 4 -19.71 0.01 24.74
C ASN A 4 -20.72 1.16 24.54
N SER A 5 -20.81 1.76 23.35
CA SER A 5 -21.76 2.85 23.08
C SER A 5 -23.20 2.34 23.03
N LEU A 6 -24.14 3.05 23.66
CA LEU A 6 -25.58 2.86 23.48
C LEU A 6 -26.12 3.58 22.23
N GLN A 7 -25.34 4.47 21.65
CA GLN A 7 -25.71 5.31 20.52
C GLN A 7 -24.91 4.88 19.28
N LYS A 8 -25.05 3.64 18.82
CA LYS A 8 -24.28 3.15 17.66
C LYS A 8 -24.82 3.66 16.33
N GLU A 9 -26.12 3.92 16.28
CA GLU A 9 -26.86 4.30 15.07
C GLU A 9 -27.12 5.81 14.99
N CYS A 10 -26.74 6.60 16.00
CA CYS A 10 -26.97 8.04 15.96
C CYS A 10 -25.85 8.75 15.19
N LYS A 11 -26.21 9.83 14.52
CA LYS A 11 -25.25 10.73 13.85
C LYS A 11 -24.57 11.61 14.89
N ILE A 12 -23.37 12.11 14.58
CA ILE A 12 -22.60 13.02 15.43
C ILE A 12 -23.45 14.17 16.04
N PRO A 13 -24.28 14.93 15.28
CA PRO A 13 -25.11 16.00 15.84
C PRO A 13 -26.23 15.53 16.76
N GLN A 14 -26.48 14.22 16.89
CA GLN A 14 -27.44 13.67 17.84
C GLN A 14 -26.78 13.24 19.17
N MET A 15 -25.45 13.27 19.25
CA MET A 15 -24.66 12.82 20.41
C MET A 15 -24.36 13.94 21.41
N GLY A 16 -25.08 15.06 21.34
CA GLY A 16 -24.81 16.23 22.17
C GLY A 16 -25.78 17.36 21.92
N VAL A 17 -25.57 18.46 22.65
CA VAL A 17 -26.41 19.65 22.61
C VAL A 17 -25.51 20.88 22.57
N TRP A 18 -25.92 21.91 21.83
CA TRP A 18 -25.32 23.23 21.89
C TRP A 18 -25.82 23.96 23.13
N ASP A 19 -24.91 24.29 24.05
CA ASP A 19 -25.16 25.20 25.16
C ASP A 19 -24.44 26.52 24.88
N GLY A 20 -25.21 27.49 24.39
CA GLY A 20 -24.66 28.71 23.79
C GLY A 20 -23.75 28.40 22.60
N ASP A 21 -22.50 28.86 22.67
CA ASP A 21 -21.47 28.67 21.64
C ASP A 21 -20.62 27.41 21.87
N THR A 22 -20.94 26.60 22.88
CA THR A 22 -20.16 25.39 23.24
C THR A 22 -20.96 24.13 22.98
N TRP A 23 -20.35 23.18 22.25
CA TRP A 23 -20.93 21.84 22.11
C TRP A 23 -20.64 21.00 23.35
N ILE A 24 -21.69 20.44 23.94
CA ILE A 24 -21.60 19.51 25.07
C ILE A 24 -21.94 18.11 24.57
N TRP A 25 -21.00 17.17 24.77
CA TRP A 25 -21.17 15.77 24.41
C TRP A 25 -22.06 15.03 25.42
N ASN A 26 -23.13 14.40 24.93
CA ASN A 26 -24.03 13.54 25.70
C ASN A 26 -23.84 12.08 25.28
N LEU A 27 -22.63 11.54 25.55
CA LEU A 27 -22.28 10.16 25.21
C LEU A 27 -22.88 9.19 26.22
N ALA A 28 -23.67 8.24 25.73
CA ALA A 28 -24.31 7.20 26.54
C ALA A 28 -23.55 5.88 26.40
N TRP A 29 -23.08 5.37 27.54
CA TRP A 29 -22.32 4.13 27.64
C TRP A 29 -23.19 3.02 28.24
N ARG A 30 -23.01 1.78 27.77
CA ARG A 30 -23.75 0.61 28.26
C ARG A 30 -23.27 0.21 29.66
N HIS A 31 -21.97 0.29 29.88
CA HIS A 31 -21.32 0.03 31.16
C HIS A 31 -20.35 1.16 31.51
N ASN A 32 -20.13 1.36 32.81
CA ASN A 32 -19.09 2.26 33.30
C ASN A 32 -17.71 1.79 32.79
N TRP A 33 -16.84 2.75 32.50
CA TRP A 33 -15.47 2.48 32.10
C TRP A 33 -14.67 1.89 33.25
N PHE A 34 -13.81 0.93 32.93
CA PHE A 34 -12.84 0.41 33.88
C PHE A 34 -11.68 1.40 34.04
N LEU A 35 -10.98 1.35 35.18
CA LEU A 35 -9.84 2.24 35.47
C LEU A 35 -8.79 2.27 34.35
N TRP A 36 -8.49 1.13 33.72
CA TRP A 36 -7.52 1.06 32.62
C TRP A 36 -8.03 1.64 31.30
N ASP A 37 -9.34 1.81 31.13
CA ASP A 37 -9.93 2.41 29.93
C ASP A 37 -9.95 3.95 30.02
N HIS A 38 -9.68 4.54 31.20
CA HIS A 38 -9.76 6.00 31.37
C HIS A 38 -8.81 6.77 30.45
N ASP A 39 -7.58 6.30 30.25
CA ASP A 39 -6.61 6.96 29.36
C ASP A 39 -7.09 6.95 27.90
N LEU A 40 -7.65 5.81 27.49
CA LEU A 40 -8.22 5.60 26.17
C LEU A 40 -9.44 6.52 25.98
N VAL A 41 -10.35 6.59 26.96
CA VAL A 41 -11.52 7.49 26.96
C VAL A 41 -11.10 8.95 26.97
N ALA A 42 -10.11 9.34 27.76
CA ALA A 42 -9.60 10.71 27.79
C ALA A 42 -9.05 11.12 26.42
N THR A 43 -8.25 10.27 25.79
CA THR A 43 -7.72 10.50 24.44
C THR A 43 -8.84 10.65 23.41
N PHE A 44 -9.89 9.82 23.49
CA PHE A 44 -11.04 9.95 22.61
C PHE A 44 -11.82 11.25 22.84
N MET A 45 -12.06 11.60 24.10
CA MET A 45 -12.75 12.84 24.45
C MET A 45 -11.98 14.05 23.90
N GLU A 46 -10.65 14.07 24.04
CA GLU A 46 -9.79 15.10 23.45
C GLU A 46 -9.91 15.16 21.92
N LEU A 47 -9.87 14.00 21.25
CA LEU A 47 -10.01 13.91 19.79
C LEU A 47 -11.35 14.49 19.29
N ILE A 48 -12.45 14.18 19.97
CA ILE A 48 -13.77 14.70 19.57
C ILE A 48 -13.98 16.16 20.00
N ASP A 49 -13.39 16.59 21.11
CA ASP A 49 -13.42 18.00 21.54
C ASP A 49 -12.80 18.92 20.49
N ASN A 50 -11.66 18.49 19.94
CA ASN A 50 -10.96 19.18 18.87
C ASN A 50 -11.76 19.28 17.55
N LYS A 51 -12.90 18.60 17.43
CA LYS A 51 -13.75 18.57 16.22
C LYS A 51 -15.13 19.20 16.41
N LYS A 52 -15.44 19.78 17.58
CA LYS A 52 -16.74 20.41 17.90
C LYS A 52 -17.23 21.43 16.88
N SER A 53 -16.32 22.23 16.30
CA SER A 53 -16.64 23.27 15.31
C SER A 53 -17.26 22.74 14.00
N ILE A 54 -17.20 21.43 13.76
CA ILE A 54 -17.61 20.81 12.50
C ILE A 54 -19.04 20.24 12.58
N ILE A 55 -19.63 20.15 13.78
CA ILE A 55 -20.87 19.37 14.00
C ILE A 55 -22.08 19.87 13.21
N ASN A 56 -22.18 21.17 12.95
CA ASN A 56 -23.24 21.75 12.11
C ASN A 56 -22.79 22.06 10.67
N LYS A 57 -21.56 21.68 10.29
CA LYS A 57 -21.08 21.84 8.92
C LYS A 57 -21.55 20.66 8.09
N LYS A 58 -21.88 20.92 6.82
CA LYS A 58 -22.18 19.85 5.87
C LYS A 58 -20.97 18.94 5.72
N ASP A 59 -21.20 17.63 5.80
CA ASP A 59 -20.16 16.63 5.57
C ASP A 59 -19.56 16.81 4.17
N ASN A 60 -18.23 16.83 4.11
CA ASN A 60 -17.48 16.89 2.86
C ASN A 60 -16.42 15.79 2.86
N TRP A 61 -16.22 15.16 1.70
CA TRP A 61 -15.11 14.23 1.50
C TRP A 61 -13.81 15.02 1.37
N VAL A 62 -12.82 14.68 2.19
CA VAL A 62 -11.49 15.30 2.17
C VAL A 62 -10.46 14.23 1.85
N TRP A 63 -9.65 14.47 0.82
CA TRP A 63 -8.52 13.63 0.47
C TRP A 63 -7.30 14.01 1.30
N MET A 64 -6.89 13.13 2.24
CA MET A 64 -5.83 13.43 3.21
C MET A 64 -4.42 13.55 2.60
N ASN A 65 -4.18 12.96 1.41
CA ASN A 65 -2.85 13.00 0.78
C ASN A 65 -2.61 14.28 -0.05
N ASN A 66 -3.51 15.26 0.03
CA ASN A 66 -3.35 16.58 -0.58
C ASN A 66 -3.71 17.65 0.45
N SER A 67 -2.88 18.69 0.57
CA SER A 67 -3.12 19.82 1.49
C SER A 67 -4.40 20.59 1.16
N GLU A 68 -4.83 20.56 -0.09
CA GLU A 68 -6.09 21.19 -0.54
C GLU A 68 -7.33 20.35 -0.22
N GLY A 69 -7.17 19.12 0.27
CA GLY A 69 -8.28 18.23 0.57
C GLY A 69 -9.02 17.67 -0.64
N THR A 70 -8.55 17.95 -1.86
CA THR A 70 -9.15 17.47 -3.10
C THR A 70 -8.43 16.25 -3.66
N TYR A 71 -9.22 15.32 -4.20
CA TYR A 71 -8.68 14.16 -4.91
C TYR A 71 -8.13 14.61 -6.28
N CYS A 72 -6.88 14.25 -6.55
CA CYS A 72 -6.28 14.41 -7.87
C CYS A 72 -5.48 13.15 -8.22
N VAL A 73 -5.68 12.62 -9.42
CA VAL A 73 -4.96 11.44 -9.93
C VAL A 73 -3.45 11.63 -9.85
N LYS A 74 -2.95 12.83 -10.12
CA LYS A 74 -1.52 13.18 -10.03
C LYS A 74 -0.97 12.96 -8.62
N HIS A 75 -1.69 13.40 -7.59
CA HIS A 75 -1.26 13.26 -6.20
C HIS A 75 -1.39 11.81 -5.71
N MET A 76 -2.47 11.12 -6.09
CA MET A 76 -2.61 9.69 -5.80
C MET A 76 -1.48 8.88 -6.42
N TYR A 77 -1.17 9.10 -7.70
CA TYR A 77 -0.09 8.38 -8.38
C TYR A 77 1.27 8.63 -7.71
N LYS A 78 1.59 9.89 -7.37
CA LYS A 78 2.79 10.23 -6.61
C LYS A 78 2.84 9.55 -5.24
N SER A 79 1.72 9.53 -4.51
CA SER A 79 1.62 8.89 -3.20
C SER A 79 1.78 7.37 -3.27
N LEU A 80 1.26 6.74 -4.33
CA LEU A 80 1.45 5.32 -4.59
C LEU A 80 2.90 5.02 -4.95
N LEU A 81 3.51 5.81 -5.83
CA LEU A 81 4.93 5.70 -6.18
C LEU A 81 5.84 5.84 -4.96
N SER A 82 5.56 6.78 -4.05
CA SER A 82 6.35 6.92 -2.82
C SER A 82 6.20 5.74 -1.87
N GLN A 83 5.01 5.13 -1.79
CA GLN A 83 4.79 3.93 -0.99
C GLN A 83 5.43 2.68 -1.61
N GLU A 84 5.39 2.56 -2.95
CA GLU A 84 6.04 1.46 -3.66
C GLU A 84 7.57 1.57 -3.61
N GLY A 85 8.11 2.79 -3.61
CA GLY A 85 9.56 3.07 -3.57
C GLY A 85 10.29 2.54 -2.33
N GLU A 86 9.60 2.32 -1.20
CA GLU A 86 10.20 1.68 -0.02
C GLU A 86 10.33 0.15 -0.17
N THR A 87 9.66 -0.44 -1.17
CA THR A 87 9.67 -1.89 -1.46
C THR A 87 10.26 -2.26 -2.82
N GLU A 88 10.68 -1.28 -3.63
CA GLU A 88 11.41 -1.58 -4.87
C GLU A 88 12.76 -2.20 -4.52
N GLN A 89 12.85 -3.52 -4.68
CA GLN A 89 14.12 -4.23 -4.64
C GLN A 89 15.04 -3.57 -5.67
N HIS A 90 16.08 -2.90 -5.19
CA HIS A 90 17.09 -2.27 -6.03
C HIS A 90 17.81 -3.36 -6.83
N ILE A 91 17.32 -3.66 -8.03
CA ILE A 91 17.98 -4.55 -8.98
C ILE A 91 19.08 -3.73 -9.65
N ASP A 92 20.33 -4.19 -9.53
CA ASP A 92 21.50 -3.56 -10.12
C ASP A 92 21.28 -3.29 -11.63
N SER A 93 21.65 -2.09 -12.09
CA SER A 93 21.52 -1.67 -13.49
C SER A 93 22.21 -2.63 -14.46
N LYS A 94 23.26 -3.33 -14.00
CA LYS A 94 23.95 -4.39 -14.76
C LYS A 94 23.05 -5.60 -15.07
N VAL A 95 22.08 -5.92 -14.21
CA VAL A 95 21.14 -7.01 -14.46
C VAL A 95 20.22 -6.64 -15.62
N TRP A 96 19.78 -5.38 -15.68
CA TRP A 96 18.96 -4.89 -16.78
C TRP A 96 19.73 -4.84 -18.09
N SER A 97 20.97 -4.35 -18.10
CA SER A 97 21.78 -4.33 -19.33
C SER A 97 22.04 -5.74 -19.85
N THR A 98 22.30 -6.70 -18.95
CA THR A 98 22.44 -8.11 -19.33
C THR A 98 21.13 -8.65 -19.90
N LEU A 99 20.00 -8.39 -19.25
CA LEU A 99 18.69 -8.84 -19.71
C LEU A 99 18.40 -8.37 -21.15
N TRP A 100 18.60 -7.09 -21.42
CA TRP A 100 18.31 -6.50 -22.75
C TRP A 100 19.30 -6.92 -23.84
N ASN A 101 20.50 -7.39 -23.48
CA ASN A 101 21.49 -7.91 -24.42
C ASN A 101 21.26 -9.40 -24.78
N ILE A 102 20.35 -10.10 -24.10
CA ILE A 102 20.06 -11.51 -24.42
C ILE A 102 19.31 -11.59 -25.76
N LYS A 103 19.90 -12.32 -26.71
CA LYS A 103 19.21 -12.79 -27.94
C LYS A 103 18.13 -13.82 -27.61
N ALA A 104 17.01 -13.38 -27.06
CA ALA A 104 15.83 -14.19 -26.78
C ALA A 104 14.59 -13.60 -27.44
N SER A 105 13.50 -14.38 -27.51
CA SER A 105 12.22 -13.85 -27.99
C SER A 105 11.73 -12.70 -27.09
N SER A 106 11.04 -11.72 -27.67
CA SER A 106 10.45 -10.60 -26.92
C SER A 106 9.57 -11.06 -25.75
N LYS A 107 8.87 -12.19 -25.90
CA LYS A 107 8.09 -12.84 -24.85
C LYS A 107 8.95 -13.29 -23.66
N ALA A 108 10.10 -13.90 -23.92
CA ALA A 108 11.01 -14.35 -22.87
C ALA A 108 11.65 -13.18 -22.10
N LEU A 109 12.00 -12.09 -22.81
CA LEU A 109 12.50 -10.87 -22.20
C LEU A 109 11.42 -10.19 -21.32
N ALA A 110 10.19 -10.06 -21.84
CA ALA A 110 9.08 -9.48 -21.08
C ALA A 110 8.72 -10.31 -19.83
N PHE A 111 8.77 -11.64 -19.93
CA PHE A 111 8.57 -12.52 -18.79
C PHE A 111 9.67 -12.37 -17.74
N SER A 112 10.93 -12.30 -18.16
CA SER A 112 12.07 -12.10 -17.28
C SER A 112 12.05 -10.73 -16.60
N TRP A 113 11.66 -9.67 -17.31
CA TRP A 113 11.40 -8.34 -16.75
C TRP A 113 10.33 -8.37 -15.66
N SER A 114 9.20 -9.03 -15.94
CA SER A 114 8.10 -9.18 -15.00
C SER A 114 8.49 -10.01 -13.75
N LEU A 115 9.33 -11.03 -13.95
CA LEU A 115 9.92 -11.82 -12.86
C LEU A 115 10.82 -10.97 -11.97
N LEU A 116 11.74 -10.20 -12.57
CA LEU A 116 12.68 -9.35 -11.85
C LEU A 116 11.95 -8.28 -11.03
N LEU A 117 10.93 -7.63 -11.57
CA LEU A 117 10.13 -6.64 -10.83
C LEU A 117 9.24 -7.23 -9.73
N ASN A 118 9.32 -8.54 -9.42
CA ASN A 118 8.38 -9.25 -8.55
C ASN A 118 6.89 -9.02 -8.89
N LYS A 119 6.58 -8.57 -10.12
CA LYS A 119 5.20 -8.23 -10.53
C LYS A 119 4.34 -9.45 -10.81
N ILE A 120 4.91 -10.66 -10.69
CA ILE A 120 4.16 -11.89 -10.82
C ILE A 120 3.48 -12.20 -9.48
N GLN A 121 2.15 -12.08 -9.48
CA GLN A 121 1.28 -12.47 -8.37
C GLN A 121 1.34 -13.98 -8.13
N SER A 122 2.39 -14.48 -7.48
CA SER A 122 2.38 -15.86 -6.99
C SER A 122 1.62 -15.89 -5.66
N LYS A 123 0.34 -16.24 -5.70
CA LYS A 123 -0.41 -16.57 -4.48
C LYS A 123 0.27 -17.78 -3.82
N GLY A 124 0.96 -17.57 -2.70
CA GLY A 124 1.26 -18.65 -1.75
C GLY A 124 2.66 -19.30 -1.73
N ILE A 125 3.71 -18.74 -2.35
CA ILE A 125 5.02 -19.44 -2.42
C ILE A 125 6.18 -18.52 -2.03
N GLY A 126 6.38 -18.29 -0.73
CA GLY A 126 7.39 -17.36 -0.18
C GLY A 126 8.84 -17.88 -0.18
N LYS A 127 9.08 -19.19 -0.39
CA LYS A 127 10.43 -19.79 -0.32
C LYS A 127 10.96 -20.38 -1.63
N THR A 128 10.12 -20.48 -2.67
CA THR A 128 10.49 -21.19 -3.92
C THR A 128 10.85 -20.26 -5.08
N LYS A 129 10.77 -18.93 -4.89
CA LYS A 129 10.98 -17.94 -5.96
C LYS A 129 12.42 -17.90 -6.49
N SER A 130 13.43 -17.98 -5.61
CA SER A 130 14.84 -17.95 -6.02
C SER A 130 15.21 -19.12 -6.95
N ASN A 131 14.71 -20.33 -6.64
CA ASN A 131 14.93 -21.52 -7.46
C ASN A 131 14.32 -21.42 -8.87
N GLN A 132 13.24 -20.66 -9.06
CA GLN A 132 12.64 -20.47 -10.38
C GLN A 132 13.42 -19.46 -11.23
N ILE A 133 13.93 -18.38 -10.62
CA ILE A 133 14.78 -17.40 -11.30
C ILE A 133 16.05 -18.11 -11.83
N TRP A 134 16.72 -18.89 -10.99
CA TRP A 134 17.90 -19.65 -11.41
C TRP A 134 17.61 -20.70 -12.48
N LYS A 135 16.42 -21.32 -12.49
CA LYS A 135 16.01 -22.22 -13.59
C LYS A 135 15.86 -21.47 -14.91
N VAL A 136 15.20 -20.31 -14.91
CA VAL A 136 15.03 -19.50 -16.12
C VAL A 136 16.38 -18.99 -16.62
N VAL A 137 17.21 -18.44 -15.72
CA VAL A 137 18.57 -17.98 -16.04
C VAL A 137 19.41 -19.14 -16.59
N TRP A 138 19.37 -20.32 -15.96
CA TRP A 138 20.12 -21.49 -16.42
C TRP A 138 19.63 -22.01 -17.78
N VAL A 139 18.32 -21.97 -18.05
CA VAL A 139 17.77 -22.34 -19.37
C VAL A 139 18.21 -21.35 -20.44
N LEU A 140 18.18 -20.05 -20.15
CA LEU A 140 18.64 -19.00 -21.08
C LEU A 140 20.15 -19.11 -21.32
N TRP A 141 20.95 -19.28 -20.26
CA TRP A 141 22.39 -19.48 -20.33
C TRP A 141 22.77 -20.75 -21.09
N ARG A 142 22.07 -21.86 -20.84
CA ARG A 142 22.26 -23.13 -21.56
C ARG A 142 21.89 -23.00 -23.04
N HIS A 143 20.82 -22.25 -23.36
CA HIS A 143 20.42 -22.02 -24.75
C HIS A 143 21.46 -21.17 -25.49
N GLN A 144 21.92 -20.07 -24.89
CA GLN A 144 22.99 -19.24 -25.46
C GLN A 144 24.28 -20.01 -25.66
N ASN A 145 24.72 -20.79 -24.67
CA ASN A 145 25.92 -21.59 -24.79
C ASN A 145 25.78 -22.71 -25.81
N ASN A 146 24.61 -23.34 -25.94
CA ASN A 146 24.40 -24.34 -26.99
C ASN A 146 24.51 -23.74 -28.40
N ILE A 147 24.08 -22.48 -28.60
CA ILE A 147 24.27 -21.78 -29.88
C ILE A 147 25.76 -21.52 -30.10
N ILE A 148 26.47 -21.01 -29.09
CA ILE A 148 27.91 -20.70 -29.16
C ILE A 148 28.79 -21.95 -29.37
N PHE A 149 28.44 -23.09 -28.76
CA PHE A 149 29.26 -24.31 -28.81
C PHE A 149 28.88 -25.31 -29.91
N ARG A 150 27.70 -25.19 -30.54
CA ARG A 150 27.32 -26.04 -31.70
C ARG A 150 27.52 -25.35 -33.05
N GLU A 151 27.42 -24.03 -33.10
CA GLU A 151 27.84 -23.26 -34.29
C GLU A 151 29.33 -22.96 -34.14
N GLY A 152 30.14 -24.01 -34.28
CA GLY A 152 31.58 -23.90 -34.44
C GLY A 152 31.87 -22.99 -35.63
N ASN A 153 32.57 -21.89 -35.33
CA ASN A 153 33.06 -20.90 -36.27
C ASN A 153 33.65 -21.54 -37.55
N PRO A 154 33.17 -21.22 -38.76
CA PRO A 154 33.87 -21.56 -40.01
C PRO A 154 34.94 -20.53 -40.40
N ASP A 155 35.08 -19.42 -39.68
CA ASP A 155 35.96 -18.32 -40.07
C ASP A 155 37.13 -18.16 -39.08
N PHE A 156 38.06 -19.13 -39.11
CA PHE A 156 39.51 -19.03 -38.85
C PHE A 156 40.20 -20.32 -39.31
#